data_AF-A0A6I4NYL7-F1
#
_entry.id   AF-A0A6I4NYL7-F1
#
_cell.length_a   1.000
_cell.length_b   1.000
_cell.length_c   1.000
_cell.angle_alpha   90.00
_cell.angle_beta   90.00
_cell.angle_gamma   90.00
#
_symmetry.space_group_name_H-M   'P 1'
#
loop_
_entity.id
_entity.type
_entity.pdbx_description
1 polymer ?
#
loop_
_entity_poly.entity_id
_entity_poly.type
_entity_poly.pdbx_seq_one_letter_code
_entity_poly.pdbx_strand_id
1 'polypeptide(L)'
;MRKQTFAVALFLILISCAKKKSEGIAASNEQKAITKSLNLKQANKVKKPAILEIEPYDFDTILKNDFHLSYRVYKDTIENEMLQSLTLVKGNKDIKQISETSFPMLHKNLGYIGGDFGKTFLFVQSFGSGNPHEIQLIEKENGNVITEGTLVDSNEKEKVLLYIKNEHEKEEKLILLDIKNNKEKIITDFNDLKCTHTGGLRDCIVIDTVTKIEIIIKTDSEQDNVTKKYYR
;
A
#
# COMPACT_ATOMS: atom_id res chain seq x y z
N MET A 1 -27.53 51.22 21.46
CA MET A 1 -27.78 50.37 22.63
C MET A 1 -26.83 49.17 22.60
N ARG A 2 -26.11 48.97 23.71
CA ARG A 2 -25.37 47.78 24.19
C ARG A 2 -24.43 47.00 23.24
N LYS A 3 -23.14 47.26 23.44
CA LYS A 3 -22.02 46.28 23.41
C LYS A 3 -22.32 45.11 24.35
N GLN A 4 -21.93 43.88 24.00
CA GLN A 4 -21.30 42.93 24.92
C GLN A 4 -20.30 42.03 24.19
N THR A 5 -19.20 41.80 24.89
CA THR A 5 -17.94 41.14 24.51
C THR A 5 -17.66 40.04 25.53
N PHE A 6 -16.79 39.09 25.15
CA PHE A 6 -16.11 38.07 25.98
C PHE A 6 -16.99 36.86 26.41
N ALA A 7 -16.49 35.64 26.55
CA ALA A 7 -15.15 35.24 26.98
C ALA A 7 -14.73 33.82 26.53
N VAL A 8 -13.41 33.66 26.53
CA VAL A 8 -12.57 32.45 26.44
C VAL A 8 -12.83 31.47 27.59
N ALA A 9 -12.69 30.16 27.34
CA ALA A 9 -12.36 29.19 28.38
C ALA A 9 -11.33 28.17 27.87
N LEU A 10 -10.09 28.40 28.30
CA LEU A 10 -8.92 27.54 28.14
C LEU A 10 -8.82 26.67 29.41
N PHE A 11 -8.91 25.35 29.31
CA PHE A 11 -8.68 24.46 30.45
C PHE A 11 -7.26 23.87 30.39
N LEU A 12 -6.35 24.46 31.17
CA LEU A 12 -5.06 23.87 31.52
C LEU A 12 -5.22 23.13 32.85
N ILE A 13 -5.02 21.81 32.84
CA ILE A 13 -4.84 21.01 34.05
C ILE A 13 -3.34 20.80 34.25
N LEU A 14 -2.81 21.42 35.30
CA LEU A 14 -1.49 21.16 35.87
C LEU A 14 -1.66 20.54 37.27
N ILE A 15 -0.57 19.95 37.76
CA ILE A 15 -0.29 19.47 39.13
C ILE A 15 -0.71 17.99 39.31
N SER A 16 0.17 17.03 39.66
CA SER A 16 1.14 17.10 40.77
C SER A 16 2.32 16.14 40.61
N CYS A 17 3.54 16.66 40.73
CA CYS A 17 4.74 15.91 41.08
C CYS A 17 4.79 15.71 42.61
N ALA A 18 4.71 14.46 43.07
CA ALA A 18 5.02 14.11 44.45
C ALA A 18 6.53 13.82 44.60
N LYS A 19 7.26 14.75 45.22
CA LYS A 19 8.61 14.52 45.77
C LYS A 19 8.52 13.55 46.95
N LYS A 20 9.35 12.51 46.96
CA LYS A 20 9.72 11.79 48.19
C LYS A 20 11.23 11.94 48.41
N LYS A 21 11.57 12.50 49.57
CA LYS A 21 12.91 12.72 50.10
C LYS A 21 13.07 11.75 51.28
N SER A 22 14.14 10.95 51.32
CA SER A 22 14.72 10.48 52.59
C SER A 22 16.21 10.22 52.40
N GLU A 23 16.98 11.12 52.98
CA GLU A 23 18.21 10.95 53.77
C GLU A 23 19.17 9.79 53.45
N GLY A 24 20.41 10.19 53.19
CA GLY A 24 21.55 9.30 53.02
C GLY A 24 22.25 8.94 54.32
N ILE A 25 23.13 7.95 54.23
CA ILE A 25 24.25 7.74 55.15
C ILE A 25 25.48 7.45 54.29
N ALA A 26 26.50 8.30 54.44
CA ALA A 26 27.86 8.03 54.01
C ALA A 26 28.65 7.52 55.22
N ALA A 27 29.42 6.45 55.05
CA ALA A 27 30.58 6.15 55.88
C ALA A 27 31.58 5.31 55.07
N SER A 28 32.83 5.71 55.18
CA SER A 28 34.02 5.40 54.39
C SER A 28 34.92 4.31 55.01
N ASN A 29 35.74 3.68 54.14
CA ASN A 29 37.10 3.14 54.37
C ASN A 29 37.27 1.96 55.36
N GLU A 30 38.15 0.95 55.21
CA GLU A 30 39.27 0.67 54.30
C GLU A 30 39.71 -0.81 54.48
N GLN A 31 40.19 -1.45 53.38
CA GLN A 31 41.31 -2.44 53.24
C GLN A 31 41.38 -3.71 54.13
N LYS A 32 41.79 -4.92 53.68
CA LYS A 32 42.79 -5.31 52.66
C LYS A 32 42.74 -6.84 52.35
N ALA A 33 42.89 -7.15 51.05
CA ALA A 33 43.56 -8.28 50.37
C ALA A 33 43.56 -9.72 50.94
N ILE A 34 43.13 -10.71 50.13
CA ILE A 34 43.96 -11.86 49.67
C ILE A 34 43.53 -12.30 48.25
N THR A 35 44.54 -12.37 47.39
CA THR A 35 44.68 -12.85 46.01
C THR A 35 43.91 -14.12 45.62
N LYS A 36 43.24 -14.10 44.45
CA LYS A 36 42.95 -15.30 43.64
C LYS A 36 42.93 -15.01 42.12
N SER A 37 43.99 -15.50 41.48
CA SER A 37 44.08 -16.10 40.13
C SER A 37 43.22 -15.61 38.96
N LEU A 38 43.94 -15.11 37.95
CA LEU A 38 43.90 -15.44 36.51
C LEU A 38 42.62 -15.29 35.67
N ASN A 39 42.86 -14.61 34.53
CA ASN A 39 42.14 -14.60 33.25
C ASN A 39 40.88 -13.74 33.14
N LEU A 40 41.08 -12.42 33.03
CA LEU A 40 40.16 -11.59 32.25
C LEU A 40 40.39 -11.83 30.76
N LYS A 41 39.60 -12.75 30.22
CA LYS A 41 39.32 -12.87 28.80
C LYS A 41 38.74 -11.57 28.26
N GLN A 42 39.20 -11.23 27.06
CA GLN A 42 38.51 -10.48 26.02
C GLN A 42 37.88 -9.15 26.43
N ALA A 43 38.57 -8.08 26.08
CA ALA A 43 37.90 -6.83 25.72
C ALA A 43 36.79 -7.17 24.72
N ASN A 44 35.54 -7.04 25.15
CA ASN A 44 34.38 -7.08 24.26
C ASN A 44 34.54 -5.92 23.27
N LYS A 45 35.13 -6.20 22.10
CA LYS A 45 34.85 -5.43 20.90
C LYS A 45 33.34 -5.45 20.77
N VAL A 46 32.70 -4.34 21.13
CA VAL A 46 31.32 -4.06 20.74
C VAL A 46 31.34 -4.24 19.23
N LYS A 47 30.79 -5.36 18.77
CA LYS A 47 30.63 -5.65 17.36
C LYS A 47 29.72 -4.53 16.89
N LYS A 48 30.30 -3.55 16.19
CA LYS A 48 29.55 -2.49 15.50
C LYS A 48 28.37 -3.22 14.85
N PRO A 49 27.11 -2.81 15.12
CA PRO A 49 25.96 -3.52 14.59
C PRO A 49 26.25 -3.72 13.11
N ALA A 50 26.22 -4.97 12.67
CA ALA A 50 26.37 -5.28 11.27
C ALA A 50 25.35 -4.38 10.58
N ILE A 51 25.84 -3.43 9.78
CA ILE A 51 24.99 -2.80 8.79
C ILE A 51 24.50 -4.02 8.02
N LEU A 52 23.24 -4.38 8.24
CA LEU A 52 22.55 -5.26 7.33
C LEU A 52 22.64 -4.49 6.02
N GLU A 53 23.59 -4.89 5.16
CA GLU A 53 23.46 -4.65 3.72
C GLU A 53 22.20 -5.40 3.35
N ILE A 54 21.07 -4.73 3.55
CA ILE A 54 19.79 -5.15 3.02
C ILE A 54 19.99 -4.98 1.53
N GLU A 55 20.09 -6.10 0.83
CA GLU A 55 20.10 -6.11 -0.63
C GLU A 55 18.96 -5.22 -1.13
N PRO A 56 19.24 -4.25 -2.01
CA PRO A 56 18.20 -3.45 -2.63
C PRO A 56 17.19 -4.38 -3.33
N TYR A 57 15.96 -3.90 -3.49
CA TYR A 57 14.95 -4.55 -4.33
C TYR A 57 15.56 -4.93 -5.69
N ASP A 58 15.49 -6.21 -6.03
CA ASP A 58 16.28 -6.81 -7.12
C ASP A 58 15.75 -6.50 -8.54
N PHE A 59 14.73 -5.65 -8.69
CA PHE A 59 14.20 -5.35 -10.02
C PHE A 59 13.49 -4.00 -10.12
N ASP A 60 13.98 -3.15 -11.03
CA ASP A 60 13.12 -2.19 -11.70
C ASP A 60 12.03 -2.97 -12.44
N THR A 61 10.76 -2.65 -12.19
CA THR A 61 9.67 -3.31 -12.91
C THR A 61 9.51 -2.65 -14.27
N ILE A 62 10.00 -3.31 -15.32
CA ILE A 62 9.94 -2.81 -16.69
C ILE A 62 8.48 -2.81 -17.17
N LEU A 63 8.06 -1.66 -17.69
CA LEU A 63 6.77 -1.44 -18.33
C LEU A 63 6.99 -1.22 -19.84
N LYS A 64 5.94 -1.46 -20.64
CA LYS A 64 5.91 -1.16 -22.07
C LYS A 64 6.24 0.31 -22.33
N ASN A 65 6.88 0.57 -23.47
CA ASN A 65 7.25 1.90 -23.97
C ASN A 65 8.34 2.61 -23.13
N ASP A 66 9.34 1.86 -22.66
CA ASP A 66 10.53 2.35 -21.95
C ASP A 66 10.25 3.02 -20.59
N PHE A 67 9.09 2.72 -20.01
CA PHE A 67 8.78 3.10 -18.64
C PHE A 67 9.24 2.00 -17.68
N HIS A 68 9.51 2.35 -16.42
CA HIS A 68 9.70 1.38 -15.36
C HIS A 68 9.30 1.98 -14.00
N LEU A 69 9.02 1.11 -13.03
CA LEU A 69 8.98 1.51 -11.63
C LEU A 69 10.36 1.29 -11.01
N SER A 70 11.00 2.40 -10.64
CA SER A 70 12.30 2.45 -9.98
C SER A 70 12.13 2.35 -8.46
N TYR A 71 12.76 1.34 -7.87
CA TYR A 71 12.83 1.21 -6.42
C TYR A 71 13.91 2.12 -5.83
N ARG A 72 13.56 2.84 -4.76
CA ARG A 72 14.48 3.78 -4.11
C ARG A 72 14.36 3.69 -2.61
N VAL A 73 15.50 3.77 -1.92
CA VAL A 73 15.59 3.94 -0.46
C VAL A 73 16.26 5.26 -0.18
N TYR A 74 15.66 6.08 0.68
CA TYR A 74 16.19 7.37 1.08
C TYR A 74 15.83 7.68 2.51
N LYS A 75 16.50 8.70 3.05
CA LYS A 75 16.23 9.21 4.38
C LYS A 75 15.30 10.40 4.27
N ASP A 76 14.13 10.34 4.90
CA ASP A 76 13.28 11.50 5.02
C ASP A 76 13.95 12.56 5.91
N THR A 77 13.90 13.81 5.45
CA THR A 77 14.57 14.92 6.12
C THR A 77 13.74 15.54 7.23
N ILE A 78 12.42 15.28 7.25
CA ILE A 78 11.49 15.84 8.22
C ILE A 78 11.46 14.94 9.46
N GLU A 79 11.18 13.66 9.27
CA GLU A 79 11.01 12.67 10.35
C GLU A 79 12.31 11.94 10.68
N ASN A 80 13.36 12.12 9.85
CA ASN A 80 14.67 11.47 10.01
C ASN A 80 14.58 9.93 9.96
N GLU A 81 13.52 9.41 9.35
CA GLU A 81 13.27 7.98 9.11
C GLU A 81 13.80 7.53 7.74
N MET A 82 14.06 6.23 7.59
CA MET A 82 14.38 5.65 6.29
C MET A 82 13.08 5.23 5.61
N LEU A 83 12.88 5.66 4.37
CA LEU A 83 11.73 5.33 3.54
C LEU A 83 12.18 4.53 2.32
N GLN A 84 11.23 3.79 1.75
CA GLN A 84 11.37 3.13 0.47
C GLN A 84 10.19 3.48 -0.43
N SER A 85 10.40 3.54 -1.74
CA SER A 85 9.38 3.98 -2.69
C SER A 85 9.47 3.25 -4.03
N LEU A 86 8.37 3.30 -4.77
CA LEU A 86 8.32 3.01 -6.21
C LEU A 86 8.06 4.31 -6.96
N THR A 87 9.00 4.70 -7.81
CA THR A 87 8.89 5.90 -8.66
C THR A 87 8.70 5.49 -10.11
N LEU A 88 7.69 6.02 -10.77
CA LEU A 88 7.50 5.89 -12.21
C LEU A 88 8.52 6.76 -12.95
N VAL A 89 9.27 6.13 -13.85
CA VAL A 89 10.36 6.75 -14.60
C VAL A 89 10.25 6.38 -16.08
N LYS A 90 10.71 7.26 -16.97
CA LYS A 90 10.93 7.00 -18.41
C LYS A 90 12.36 7.37 -18.78
N GLY A 91 13.18 6.38 -19.12
CA GLY A 91 14.63 6.59 -19.24
C GLY A 91 15.22 7.13 -17.93
N ASN A 92 15.80 8.34 -17.95
CA ASN A 92 16.36 9.00 -16.75
C ASN A 92 15.43 10.06 -16.14
N LYS A 93 14.19 10.17 -16.63
CA LYS A 93 13.25 11.20 -16.19
C LYS A 93 12.26 10.63 -15.18
N ASP A 94 12.28 11.17 -13.98
CA ASP A 94 11.26 10.94 -12.96
C ASP A 94 9.93 11.55 -13.39
N ILE A 95 8.86 10.77 -13.21
CA ILE A 95 7.49 11.19 -13.54
C ILE A 95 6.72 11.40 -12.25
N LYS A 96 6.60 10.35 -11.42
CA LYS A 96 5.82 10.41 -10.18
C LYS A 96 6.20 9.31 -9.20
N GLN A 97 6.28 9.63 -7.92
CA GLN A 97 6.32 8.63 -6.85
C GLN A 97 4.92 7.99 -6.72
N ILE A 98 4.83 6.69 -6.96
CA ILE A 98 3.57 5.95 -7.01
C ILE A 98 3.19 5.41 -5.62
N SER A 99 4.19 4.96 -4.86
CA SER A 99 3.99 4.38 -3.54
C SER A 99 5.22 4.60 -2.67
N GLU A 100 5.02 4.69 -1.36
CA GLU A 100 6.04 4.93 -0.35
C GLU A 100 5.65 4.22 0.96
N THR A 101 6.63 3.67 1.66
CA THR A 101 6.44 3.08 2.98
C THR A 101 7.73 3.16 3.79
N SER A 102 7.67 2.89 5.09
CA SER A 102 8.86 2.87 5.94
C SER A 102 9.82 1.74 5.52
N PHE A 103 11.11 1.99 5.62
CA PHE A 103 12.15 0.99 5.43
C PHE A 103 12.60 0.44 6.80
N PRO A 104 12.75 -0.89 6.98
CA PRO A 104 12.70 -1.96 5.98
C PRO A 104 11.38 -2.77 6.02
N MET A 105 10.21 -2.12 5.89
CA MET A 105 8.96 -2.87 5.77
C MET A 105 8.98 -3.80 4.55
N LEU A 106 8.15 -4.84 4.58
CA LEU A 106 8.08 -5.81 3.51
C LEU A 106 7.69 -5.16 2.18
N HIS A 107 8.43 -5.51 1.13
CA HIS A 107 8.25 -5.06 -0.24
C HIS A 107 6.82 -5.18 -0.79
N LYS A 108 6.06 -6.18 -0.35
CA LYS A 108 4.65 -6.35 -0.69
C LYS A 108 3.78 -5.13 -0.33
N ASN A 109 4.20 -4.35 0.66
CA ASN A 109 3.50 -3.16 1.11
C ASN A 109 3.67 -1.99 0.14
N LEU A 110 4.66 -2.02 -0.76
CA LEU A 110 4.78 -1.03 -1.81
C LEU A 110 3.72 -1.23 -2.89
N GLY A 111 3.23 -2.44 -3.11
CA GLY A 111 2.32 -2.79 -4.20
C GLY A 111 3.04 -3.45 -5.37
N TYR A 112 2.29 -3.74 -6.44
CA TYR A 112 2.78 -4.43 -7.63
C TYR A 112 1.98 -4.03 -8.88
N ILE A 113 2.45 -4.46 -10.06
CA ILE A 113 1.77 -4.20 -11.34
C ILE A 113 0.71 -5.28 -11.56
N GLY A 114 -0.56 -4.87 -11.63
CA GLY A 114 -1.69 -5.74 -11.97
C GLY A 114 -1.91 -5.90 -13.48
N GLY A 115 -1.29 -5.04 -14.30
CA GLY A 115 -1.32 -5.14 -15.76
C GLY A 115 -0.77 -3.91 -16.46
N ASP A 116 -0.25 -4.09 -17.68
CA ASP A 116 0.28 -3.01 -18.51
C ASP A 116 -0.48 -2.86 -19.85
N PHE A 117 -1.30 -1.81 -19.94
CA PHE A 117 -2.16 -1.54 -21.10
C PHE A 117 -1.51 -0.62 -22.14
N GLY A 118 -0.19 -0.44 -22.09
CA GLY A 118 0.61 0.36 -23.02
C GLY A 118 0.78 1.80 -22.55
N LYS A 119 -0.26 2.64 -22.69
CA LYS A 119 -0.23 4.05 -22.25
C LYS A 119 -0.53 4.21 -20.76
N THR A 120 -1.21 3.23 -20.19
CA THR A 120 -1.60 3.16 -18.78
C THR A 120 -1.15 1.84 -18.19
N PHE A 121 -1.02 1.77 -16.87
CA PHE A 121 -0.78 0.53 -16.14
C PHE A 121 -1.66 0.48 -14.90
N LEU A 122 -2.00 -0.73 -14.47
CA LEU A 122 -2.72 -1.00 -13.25
C LEU A 122 -1.71 -1.20 -12.12
N PHE A 123 -1.74 -0.32 -11.14
CA PHE A 123 -1.00 -0.47 -9.90
C PHE A 123 -1.92 -1.07 -8.84
N VAL A 124 -1.44 -2.06 -8.10
CA VAL A 124 -2.22 -2.81 -7.11
C VAL A 124 -1.52 -2.71 -5.75
N GLN A 125 -2.27 -2.32 -4.73
CA GLN A 125 -1.86 -2.39 -3.34
C GLN A 125 -2.67 -3.48 -2.64
N SER A 126 -1.98 -4.36 -1.92
CA SER A 126 -2.63 -5.42 -1.14
C SER A 126 -1.87 -5.68 0.15
N PHE A 127 -2.57 -5.62 1.28
CA PHE A 127 -1.99 -5.77 2.61
C PHE A 127 -1.91 -7.22 3.09
N GLY A 128 -2.09 -8.20 2.18
CA GLY A 128 -1.95 -9.64 2.47
C GLY A 128 -3.17 -10.46 2.07
N SER A 129 -3.10 -11.77 2.34
CA SER A 129 -4.10 -12.76 1.92
C SER A 129 -5.50 -12.41 2.43
N GLY A 130 -6.48 -12.38 1.53
CA GLY A 130 -7.90 -12.14 1.84
C GLY A 130 -8.31 -10.66 1.89
N ASN A 131 -7.37 -9.73 1.80
CA ASN A 131 -7.68 -8.30 1.67
C ASN A 131 -8.02 -7.95 0.22
N PRO A 132 -8.95 -7.00 0.00
CA PRO A 132 -9.18 -6.46 -1.32
C PRO A 132 -7.89 -5.90 -1.92
N HIS A 133 -7.80 -6.05 -3.24
CA HIS A 133 -6.72 -5.54 -4.04
C HIS A 133 -7.09 -4.14 -4.50
N GLU A 134 -6.70 -3.13 -3.72
CA GLU A 134 -6.91 -1.73 -4.10
C GLU A 134 -6.09 -1.41 -5.35
N ILE A 135 -6.72 -0.77 -6.32
CA ILE A 135 -6.13 -0.48 -7.62
C ILE A 135 -6.11 1.00 -7.93
N GLN A 136 -5.11 1.38 -8.71
CA GLN A 136 -5.04 2.65 -9.41
C GLN A 136 -4.70 2.38 -10.87
N LEU A 137 -5.53 2.84 -11.81
CA LEU A 137 -5.16 2.86 -13.23
C LEU A 137 -4.44 4.17 -13.52
N ILE A 138 -3.16 4.10 -13.87
CA ILE A 138 -2.27 5.27 -13.92
C ILE A 138 -1.82 5.52 -15.36
N GLU A 139 -1.91 6.77 -15.82
CA GLU A 139 -1.28 7.23 -17.06
C GLU A 139 0.23 7.28 -16.91
N LYS A 140 0.95 6.61 -17.81
CA LYS A 140 2.42 6.54 -17.71
C LYS A 140 3.10 7.88 -17.98
N GLU A 141 2.54 8.69 -18.88
CA GLU A 141 3.22 9.91 -19.35
C GLU A 141 3.32 10.99 -18.27
N ASN A 142 2.36 11.03 -17.34
CA ASN A 142 2.26 12.09 -16.31
C ASN A 142 2.00 11.54 -14.88
N GLY A 143 1.76 10.24 -14.71
CA GLY A 143 1.46 9.63 -13.41
C GLY A 143 0.05 9.94 -12.88
N ASN A 144 -0.85 10.49 -13.70
CA ASN A 144 -2.21 10.79 -13.28
C ASN A 144 -3.01 9.50 -13.07
N VAL A 145 -3.76 9.47 -11.98
CA VAL A 145 -4.69 8.37 -11.69
C VAL A 145 -5.97 8.63 -12.47
N ILE A 146 -6.34 7.71 -13.36
CA ILE A 146 -7.57 7.76 -14.16
C ILE A 146 -8.74 7.24 -13.31
N THR A 147 -8.53 6.14 -12.61
CA THR A 147 -9.56 5.52 -11.78
C THR A 147 -8.94 4.71 -10.65
N GLU A 148 -9.73 4.51 -9.61
CA GLU A 148 -9.38 3.76 -8.41
C GLU A 148 -10.54 2.85 -8.02
N GLY A 149 -10.26 1.81 -7.23
CA GLY A 149 -11.26 0.89 -6.70
C GLY A 149 -10.65 -0.42 -6.23
N THR A 150 -11.46 -1.46 -6.15
CA THR A 150 -11.01 -2.83 -5.84
C THR A 150 -10.98 -3.67 -7.11
N LEU A 151 -9.87 -4.35 -7.36
CA LEU A 151 -9.72 -5.27 -8.48
C LEU A 151 -10.74 -6.41 -8.37
N VAL A 152 -11.41 -6.68 -9.48
CA VAL A 152 -12.18 -7.92 -9.67
C VAL A 152 -11.42 -8.80 -10.66
N ASP A 153 -11.18 -8.29 -11.88
CA ASP A 153 -10.44 -9.02 -12.91
C ASP A 153 -9.89 -8.07 -13.97
N SER A 154 -8.90 -8.51 -14.75
CA SER A 154 -8.35 -7.72 -15.85
C SER A 154 -7.89 -8.58 -17.02
N ASN A 155 -8.03 -8.04 -18.22
CA ASN A 155 -7.50 -8.62 -19.45
C ASN A 155 -6.50 -7.64 -20.08
N GLU A 156 -5.21 -7.84 -19.82
CA GLU A 156 -4.15 -6.96 -20.32
C GLU A 156 -4.13 -6.89 -21.85
N LYS A 157 -4.24 -8.05 -22.52
CA LYS A 157 -4.11 -8.17 -23.98
C LYS A 157 -5.19 -7.35 -24.70
N GLU A 158 -6.43 -7.46 -24.26
CA GLU A 158 -7.56 -6.75 -24.85
C GLU A 158 -7.85 -5.41 -24.17
N LYS A 159 -7.10 -5.05 -23.12
CA LYS A 159 -7.20 -3.81 -22.34
C LYS A 159 -8.58 -3.59 -21.75
N VAL A 160 -9.03 -4.56 -20.97
CA VAL A 160 -10.29 -4.50 -20.23
C VAL A 160 -10.00 -4.63 -18.74
N LEU A 161 -10.70 -3.85 -17.93
CA LEU A 161 -10.63 -3.89 -16.47
C LEU A 161 -12.03 -4.02 -15.89
N LEU A 162 -12.20 -4.95 -14.97
CA LEU A 162 -13.39 -5.11 -14.16
C LEU A 162 -13.02 -4.81 -12.71
N TYR A 163 -13.73 -3.88 -12.09
CA TYR A 163 -13.40 -3.39 -10.76
C TYR A 163 -14.63 -2.85 -10.02
N ILE A 164 -14.52 -2.73 -8.70
CA ILE A 164 -15.58 -2.20 -7.85
C ILE A 164 -15.16 -0.81 -7.35
N LYS A 165 -16.06 0.17 -7.43
CA LYS A 165 -15.94 1.43 -6.68
C LYS A 165 -16.78 1.36 -5.42
N ASN A 166 -16.27 1.99 -4.35
CA ASN A 166 -16.96 2.12 -3.06
C ASN A 166 -17.34 0.76 -2.46
N GLU A 167 -16.41 -0.21 -2.51
CA GLU A 167 -16.60 -1.52 -1.89
C GLU A 167 -16.96 -1.36 -0.40
N HIS A 168 -17.95 -2.13 0.07
CA HIS A 168 -18.50 -2.04 1.43
C HIS A 168 -19.30 -0.76 1.76
N GLU A 169 -19.53 0.14 0.79
CA GLU A 169 -20.43 1.27 0.95
C GLU A 169 -21.82 0.99 0.36
N LYS A 170 -22.80 1.84 0.69
CA LYS A 170 -24.17 1.74 0.14
C LYS A 170 -24.23 1.94 -1.37
N GLU A 171 -23.21 2.57 -1.95
CA GLU A 171 -23.11 2.86 -3.38
C GLU A 171 -22.03 2.02 -4.07
N GLU A 172 -21.83 0.78 -3.62
CA GLU A 172 -20.96 -0.18 -4.30
C GLU A 172 -21.37 -0.32 -5.77
N LYS A 173 -20.40 -0.12 -6.68
CA LYS A 173 -20.63 -0.13 -8.13
C LYS A 173 -19.60 -1.03 -8.80
N LEU A 174 -20.07 -2.09 -9.44
CA LEU A 174 -19.27 -2.89 -10.36
C LEU A 174 -19.14 -2.15 -11.70
N ILE A 175 -17.91 -1.97 -12.17
CA ILE A 175 -17.59 -1.18 -13.35
C ILE A 175 -16.74 -2.01 -14.32
N LEU A 176 -17.21 -2.07 -15.57
CA LEU A 176 -16.47 -2.57 -16.71
C LEU A 176 -15.87 -1.41 -17.50
N LEU A 177 -14.55 -1.34 -17.57
CA LEU A 177 -13.80 -0.35 -18.32
C LEU A 177 -13.10 -1.00 -19.52
N ASP A 178 -13.54 -0.64 -20.73
CA ASP A 178 -12.83 -0.93 -21.98
C ASP A 178 -11.83 0.19 -22.27
N ILE A 179 -10.59 -0.01 -21.79
CA ILE A 179 -9.50 0.97 -21.90
C ILE A 179 -9.13 1.20 -23.36
N LYS A 180 -9.28 0.17 -24.22
CA LYS A 180 -8.97 0.28 -25.65
C LYS A 180 -9.88 1.25 -26.38
N ASN A 181 -11.17 1.23 -26.03
CA ASN A 181 -12.21 2.04 -26.68
C ASN A 181 -12.63 3.26 -25.86
N ASN A 182 -12.03 3.47 -24.68
CA ASN A 182 -12.37 4.52 -23.72
C ASN A 182 -13.87 4.53 -23.37
N LYS A 183 -14.42 3.36 -23.05
CA LYS A 183 -15.81 3.20 -22.63
C LYS A 183 -15.89 2.61 -21.24
N GLU A 184 -16.69 3.22 -20.39
CA GLU A 184 -17.02 2.74 -19.05
C GLU A 184 -18.48 2.32 -19.00
N LYS A 185 -18.79 1.21 -18.32
CA LYS A 185 -20.15 0.75 -18.08
C LYS A 185 -20.31 0.27 -16.64
N ILE A 186 -21.30 0.84 -15.95
CA ILE A 186 -21.74 0.31 -14.65
C ILE A 186 -22.54 -0.97 -14.92
N ILE A 187 -22.17 -2.05 -14.25
CA ILE A 187 -22.79 -3.36 -14.36
C ILE A 187 -23.73 -3.57 -13.18
N THR A 188 -25.03 -3.76 -13.47
CA THR A 188 -26.05 -4.03 -12.45
C THR A 188 -26.60 -5.45 -12.50
N ASP A 189 -26.19 -6.24 -13.50
CA ASP A 189 -26.69 -7.60 -13.73
C ASP A 189 -26.37 -8.59 -12.59
N PHE A 190 -25.42 -8.24 -11.72
CA PHE A 190 -24.94 -9.08 -10.61
C PHE A 190 -25.31 -8.54 -9.23
N ASN A 191 -26.11 -7.48 -9.13
CA ASN A 191 -26.41 -6.83 -7.84
C ASN A 191 -27.12 -7.76 -6.84
N ASP A 192 -27.96 -8.67 -7.34
CA ASP A 192 -28.70 -9.64 -6.53
C ASP A 192 -27.98 -10.99 -6.38
N LEU A 193 -26.75 -11.10 -6.89
CA LEU A 193 -25.97 -12.34 -6.85
C LEU A 193 -25.56 -12.66 -5.41
N LYS A 194 -25.92 -13.86 -4.95
CA LYS A 194 -25.48 -14.37 -3.65
C LYS A 194 -24.17 -15.13 -3.78
N CYS A 195 -23.09 -14.40 -3.66
CA CYS A 195 -21.75 -14.94 -3.61
C CYS A 195 -21.54 -15.96 -2.48
N THR A 196 -21.05 -17.14 -2.83
CA THR A 196 -20.62 -18.17 -1.86
C THR A 196 -19.24 -17.88 -1.26
N HIS A 197 -18.46 -16.99 -1.88
CA HIS A 197 -17.12 -16.59 -1.44
C HIS A 197 -17.14 -15.41 -0.46
N THR A 198 -16.15 -15.37 0.45
CA THR A 198 -16.05 -14.36 1.50
C THR A 198 -15.75 -12.95 0.98
N GLY A 199 -15.19 -12.80 -0.22
CA GLY A 199 -14.94 -11.48 -0.82
C GLY A 199 -16.12 -10.89 -1.59
N GLY A 200 -17.30 -11.53 -1.58
CA GLY A 200 -18.45 -11.02 -2.31
C GLY A 200 -18.19 -10.98 -3.82
N LEU A 201 -18.69 -9.95 -4.51
CA LEU A 201 -18.62 -9.84 -5.97
C LEU A 201 -17.21 -9.99 -6.52
N ARG A 202 -16.18 -9.50 -5.81
CA ARG A 202 -14.79 -9.54 -6.29
C ARG A 202 -14.22 -10.94 -6.49
N ASP A 203 -14.73 -11.91 -5.75
CA ASP A 203 -14.28 -13.31 -5.80
C ASP A 203 -15.27 -14.20 -6.57
N CYS A 204 -16.35 -13.63 -7.11
CA CYS A 204 -17.43 -14.40 -7.73
C CYS A 204 -17.58 -14.21 -9.22
N ILE A 205 -17.01 -13.14 -9.77
CA ILE A 205 -17.24 -12.77 -11.16
C ILE A 205 -15.90 -12.57 -11.86
N VAL A 206 -15.84 -13.02 -13.11
CA VAL A 206 -14.62 -13.02 -13.90
C VAL A 206 -14.92 -12.60 -15.33
N ILE A 207 -13.93 -12.04 -16.00
CA ILE A 207 -13.94 -11.82 -17.44
C ILE A 207 -13.68 -13.17 -18.11
N ASP A 208 -14.68 -13.74 -18.75
CA ASP A 208 -14.56 -15.02 -19.43
C ASP A 208 -13.88 -14.87 -20.80
N THR A 209 -14.47 -14.05 -21.67
CA THR A 209 -14.04 -13.91 -23.05
C THR A 209 -14.07 -12.44 -23.46
N VAL A 210 -13.02 -11.99 -24.12
CA VAL A 210 -12.97 -10.66 -24.75
C VAL A 210 -12.67 -10.81 -26.24
N THR A 211 -13.56 -10.28 -27.08
CA THR A 211 -13.40 -10.26 -28.53
C THR A 211 -13.27 -8.82 -29.02
N LYS A 212 -13.28 -8.61 -30.35
CA LYS A 212 -13.35 -7.28 -30.95
C LYS A 212 -14.72 -6.61 -30.78
N ILE A 213 -15.77 -7.39 -30.50
CA ILE A 213 -17.18 -6.92 -30.54
C ILE A 213 -17.77 -6.91 -29.13
N GLU A 214 -17.47 -7.93 -28.33
CA GLU A 214 -18.09 -8.13 -27.02
C GLU A 214 -17.08 -8.56 -25.95
N ILE A 215 -17.46 -8.25 -24.71
CA ILE A 215 -16.87 -8.70 -23.45
C ILE A 215 -17.92 -9.56 -22.75
N ILE A 216 -17.54 -10.77 -22.36
CA ILE A 216 -18.37 -11.71 -21.62
C ILE A 216 -17.87 -11.77 -20.17
N ILE A 217 -18.76 -11.49 -19.22
CA ILE A 217 -18.52 -11.64 -17.79
C ILE A 217 -19.40 -12.78 -17.29
N LYS A 218 -18.85 -13.65 -16.46
CA LYS A 218 -19.60 -14.76 -15.85
C LYS A 218 -19.31 -14.87 -14.37
N THR A 219 -20.14 -15.66 -13.67
CA THR A 219 -19.82 -16.14 -12.34
C THR A 219 -18.74 -17.23 -12.37
N ASP A 220 -17.84 -17.22 -11.40
CA ASP A 220 -16.77 -18.22 -11.24
C ASP A 220 -17.29 -19.56 -10.67
N SER A 221 -18.53 -19.56 -10.15
CA SER A 221 -19.21 -20.76 -9.65
C SER A 221 -20.12 -21.41 -10.70
N GLU A 222 -20.01 -22.74 -10.85
CA GLU A 222 -20.91 -23.56 -11.66
C GLU A 222 -22.36 -23.54 -11.13
N GLN A 223 -22.56 -23.21 -9.85
CA GLN A 223 -23.89 -23.22 -9.22
C GLN A 223 -24.72 -21.99 -9.56
N ASP A 224 -24.06 -20.83 -9.70
CA ASP A 224 -24.75 -19.57 -10.03
C ASP A 224 -24.98 -19.41 -11.54
N ASN A 225 -24.02 -19.88 -12.35
CA ASN A 225 -24.02 -19.93 -13.82
C ASN A 225 -24.65 -18.69 -14.51
N VAL A 226 -24.36 -17.49 -14.01
CA VAL A 226 -24.81 -16.25 -14.65
C VAL A 226 -23.75 -15.81 -15.65
N THR A 227 -24.14 -15.63 -16.91
CA THR A 227 -23.27 -15.11 -17.96
C THR A 227 -23.92 -13.89 -18.62
N LYS A 228 -23.16 -12.81 -18.79
CA LYS A 228 -23.62 -11.55 -19.36
C LYS A 228 -22.65 -11.04 -20.42
N LYS A 229 -23.22 -10.41 -21.46
CA LYS A 229 -22.49 -9.92 -22.62
C LYS A 229 -22.60 -8.40 -22.72
N TYR A 230 -21.48 -7.75 -23.01
CA TYR A 230 -21.37 -6.30 -23.13
C TYR A 230 -20.64 -5.94 -24.42
N TYR A 231 -21.25 -5.08 -25.24
CA TYR A 231 -20.62 -4.59 -26.46
C TYR A 231 -19.47 -3.61 -26.15
N ARG A 232 -18.40 -3.72 -26.92
CA ARG A 232 -17.20 -2.88 -26.82
C ARG A 232 -17.36 -1.52 -27.50
#